data_AF-A0A2T2TKX6-F1
#
_entry.id   AF-A0A2T2TKX6-F1
#
_cell.length_a   1.000
_cell.length_b   1.000
_cell.length_c   1.000
_cell.angle_alpha   90.00
_cell.angle_beta   90.00
_cell.angle_gamma   90.00
#
_symmetry.space_group_name_H-M   'P 1'
#
loop_
_entity.id
_entity.type
_entity.pdbx_description
1 polymer ?
#
loop_
_entity_poly.entity_id
_entity_poly.type
_entity_poly.pdbx_seq_one_letter_code
_entity_poly.pdbx_strand_id
1 'polypeptide(L)'
;MGCGSESSPEEAPAGERFGADYEFVLSASPAAPSKPPALSGDTLTATVAYRGGEETHDFALRHDVRGDTARLWLRHDAAGEDDSTRVLDEVRFAAPPEALDAATVVLLNPQGGEPFVLRWPGE
;
A
#
# COMPACT_ATOMS: atom_id res chain seq x y z
N MET A 1 34.28 -24.55 -4.82
CA MET A 1 34.19 -23.24 -4.14
C MET A 1 33.60 -22.28 -5.16
N GLY A 2 32.29 -21.96 -5.15
CA GLY A 2 31.59 -21.14 -4.15
C GLY A 2 32.02 -19.69 -4.35
N CYS A 3 31.22 -18.74 -4.86
CA CYS A 3 29.88 -18.29 -4.44
C CYS A 3 28.95 -18.13 -5.67
N GLY A 4 27.68 -18.54 -5.64
CA GLY A 4 26.65 -17.91 -4.82
C GLY A 4 26.10 -16.70 -5.59
N SER A 5 25.43 -16.94 -6.72
CA SER A 5 24.61 -15.91 -7.37
C SER A 5 23.42 -15.66 -6.46
N GLU A 6 23.61 -14.80 -5.47
CA GLU A 6 22.51 -14.19 -4.73
C GLU A 6 21.69 -13.41 -5.76
N SER A 7 20.60 -14.02 -6.18
CA SER A 7 19.47 -13.31 -6.74
C SER A 7 19.12 -12.20 -5.75
N SER A 8 19.59 -10.98 -6.00
CA SER A 8 19.11 -9.81 -5.31
C SER A 8 17.59 -9.83 -5.42
N PRO A 9 16.84 -9.82 -4.30
CA PRO A 9 15.39 -9.75 -4.38
C PRO A 9 15.07 -8.51 -5.21
N GLU A 10 14.25 -8.69 -6.23
CA GLU A 10 13.72 -7.67 -7.14
C GLU A 10 13.45 -6.38 -6.33
N GLU A 11 14.41 -5.46 -6.32
CA GLU A 11 14.26 -4.18 -5.62
C GLU A 11 13.03 -3.52 -6.24
N ALA A 12 12.02 -3.24 -5.40
CA ALA A 12 10.96 -2.33 -5.78
C ALA A 12 11.68 -1.05 -6.25
N PRO A 13 11.58 -0.67 -7.52
CA PRO A 13 12.48 0.30 -8.09
C PRO A 13 12.26 1.63 -7.43
N ALA A 14 13.41 2.19 -7.13
CA ALA A 14 13.63 3.44 -6.46
C ALA A 14 12.78 4.56 -7.08
N GLY A 15 12.07 5.26 -6.22
CA GLY A 15 11.95 6.71 -6.29
C GLY A 15 10.65 7.30 -6.86
N GLU A 16 9.83 6.57 -7.63
CA GLU A 16 8.74 7.23 -8.38
C GLU A 16 7.40 6.48 -8.40
N ARG A 17 7.29 5.32 -7.74
CA ARG A 17 6.19 4.38 -8.03
C ARG A 17 4.83 4.69 -7.38
N PHE A 18 4.80 5.45 -6.29
CA PHE A 18 3.62 5.62 -5.45
C PHE A 18 3.21 7.09 -5.25
N GLY A 19 3.88 8.02 -5.93
CA GLY A 19 3.63 9.46 -5.82
C GLY A 19 4.29 10.07 -4.58
N ALA A 20 3.59 10.97 -3.90
CA ALA A 20 4.10 11.69 -2.73
C ALA A 20 4.29 10.75 -1.52
N ASP A 21 5.16 11.14 -0.58
CA ASP A 21 5.53 10.28 0.55
C ASP A 21 4.33 10.02 1.48
N TYR A 22 4.10 8.75 1.79
CA TYR A 22 3.13 8.29 2.77
C TYR A 22 3.57 6.94 3.34
N GLU A 23 3.04 6.59 4.51
CA GLU A 23 3.30 5.33 5.21
C GLU A 23 1.99 4.63 5.55
N PHE A 24 1.99 3.29 5.56
CA PHE A 24 0.87 2.54 6.12
C PHE A 24 1.00 2.44 7.64
N VAL A 25 -0.03 2.89 8.35
CA VAL A 25 -0.05 2.84 9.82
C VAL A 25 -0.56 1.46 10.25
N LEU A 26 0.35 0.63 10.74
CA LEU A 26 0.06 -0.73 11.20
C LEU A 26 -0.15 -0.73 12.72
N SER A 27 -1.36 -0.44 13.21
CA SER A 27 -1.88 -0.67 14.59
C SER A 27 -0.96 -0.51 15.83
N ALA A 28 0.22 0.11 15.73
CA ALA A 28 1.21 0.21 16.80
C ALA A 28 1.24 1.60 17.44
N SER A 29 0.31 2.48 17.05
CA SER A 29 0.15 3.81 17.64
C SER A 29 -1.20 3.94 18.36
N PRO A 30 -1.25 4.49 19.58
CA PRO A 30 -2.47 4.60 20.40
C PRO A 30 -3.53 5.55 19.80
N ALA A 31 -3.18 6.33 18.78
CA ALA A 31 -4.09 7.19 18.03
C ALA A 31 -4.52 6.59 16.67
N ALA A 32 -4.04 5.40 16.31
CA ALA A 32 -4.34 4.76 15.04
C ALA A 32 -5.56 3.81 15.15
N PRO A 33 -6.41 3.71 14.11
CA PRO A 33 -7.44 2.69 14.04
C PRO A 33 -6.81 1.30 14.19
N SER A 34 -7.41 0.43 15.02
CA SER A 34 -6.79 -0.83 15.45
C SER A 34 -6.74 -1.93 14.39
N LYS A 35 -6.96 -1.62 13.10
CA LYS A 35 -7.05 -2.64 12.04
C LYS A 35 -5.88 -2.52 11.06
N PRO A 36 -5.09 -3.60 10.87
CA PRO A 36 -4.11 -3.65 9.79
C PRO A 36 -4.79 -3.50 8.42
N PRO A 37 -4.04 -3.12 7.37
CA PRO A 37 -4.58 -3.11 6.01
C PRO A 37 -5.14 -4.50 5.69
N ALA A 38 -6.42 -4.54 5.35
CA ALA A 38 -7.16 -5.77 5.16
C ALA A 38 -8.19 -5.60 4.05
N LEU A 39 -8.46 -6.70 3.36
CA LEU A 39 -9.42 -6.77 2.28
C LEU A 39 -10.68 -7.46 2.79
N SER A 40 -11.75 -6.71 3.07
CA SER A 40 -13.04 -7.26 3.49
C SER A 40 -13.97 -7.39 2.30
N GLY A 41 -14.18 -8.61 1.82
CA GLY A 41 -14.96 -8.86 0.60
C GLY A 41 -14.25 -8.25 -0.60
N ASP A 42 -14.85 -7.23 -1.20
CA ASP A 42 -14.28 -6.44 -2.30
C ASP A 42 -13.66 -5.12 -1.84
N THR A 43 -13.62 -4.81 -0.54
CA THR A 43 -13.14 -3.50 -0.07
C THR A 43 -11.80 -3.61 0.63
N LEU A 44 -10.77 -2.98 0.07
CA LEU A 44 -9.50 -2.72 0.74
C LEU A 44 -9.66 -1.56 1.72
N THR A 45 -9.42 -1.82 2.99
CA THR A 45 -9.32 -0.77 4.02
C THR A 45 -7.88 -0.68 4.49
N ALA A 46 -7.31 0.52 4.45
CA ALA A 46 -5.96 0.77 4.95
C ALA A 46 -5.91 2.13 5.65
N THR A 47 -5.10 2.22 6.71
CA THR A 47 -4.79 3.53 7.31
C THR A 47 -3.48 4.01 6.74
N VAL A 48 -3.49 5.21 6.16
CA VAL A 48 -2.29 5.88 5.66
C VAL A 48 -1.99 7.09 6.53
N ALA A 49 -0.70 7.31 6.79
CA ALA A 49 -0.22 8.58 7.29
C ALA A 49 0.58 9.26 6.19
N TYR A 50 0.26 10.52 5.93
CA TYR A 50 0.93 11.33 4.93
C TYR A 50 1.11 12.74 5.45
N ARG A 51 2.01 13.47 4.80
CA ARG A 51 2.16 14.90 5.03
C ARG A 51 1.13 15.65 4.20
N GLY A 52 0.28 16.42 4.85
CA GLY A 52 -0.81 17.15 4.23
C GLY A 52 -1.59 18.01 5.21
N GLY A 53 -2.61 18.71 4.73
CA GLY A 53 -3.54 19.45 5.60
C GLY A 53 -4.11 20.72 4.99
N GLU A 54 -3.44 21.30 4.00
CA GLU A 54 -3.86 22.56 3.38
C GLU A 54 -4.40 22.37 1.96
N GLU A 55 -3.86 21.42 1.19
CA GLU A 55 -4.24 21.16 -0.20
C GLU A 55 -5.07 19.88 -0.39
N THR A 56 -5.59 19.67 -1.60
CA THR A 56 -6.28 18.44 -1.99
C THR A 56 -5.25 17.31 -2.15
N HIS A 57 -5.32 16.32 -1.27
CA HIS A 57 -4.56 15.07 -1.37
C HIS A 57 -5.47 13.98 -1.93
N ASP A 58 -5.09 13.42 -3.08
CA ASP A 58 -5.84 12.35 -3.72
C ASP A 58 -5.08 11.03 -3.60
N PHE A 59 -5.81 9.98 -3.23
CA PHE A 59 -5.29 8.61 -3.20
C PHE A 59 -6.01 7.77 -4.24
N ALA A 60 -5.25 7.08 -5.08
CA ALA A 60 -5.78 6.17 -6.09
C ALA A 60 -5.23 4.76 -5.89
N LEU A 61 -6.12 3.77 -5.77
CA LEU A 61 -5.72 2.37 -5.80
C LEU A 61 -5.34 1.96 -7.22
N ARG A 62 -4.16 1.40 -7.36
CA ARG A 62 -3.62 0.81 -8.58
C ARG A 62 -3.38 -0.67 -8.38
N HIS A 63 -3.39 -1.42 -9.47
CA HIS A 63 -3.19 -2.85 -9.46
C HIS A 63 -2.40 -3.34 -10.67
N ASP A 64 -1.72 -4.47 -10.48
CA ASP A 64 -1.07 -5.26 -11.51
C ASP A 64 -1.29 -6.74 -11.17
N VAL A 65 -1.81 -7.50 -12.14
CA VAL A 65 -2.03 -8.93 -11.98
C VAL A 65 -1.03 -9.67 -12.84
N ARG A 66 -0.22 -10.52 -12.22
CA ARG A 66 0.75 -11.37 -12.90
C ARG A 66 0.57 -12.81 -12.44
N GLY A 67 0.03 -13.64 -13.34
CA GLY A 67 -0.33 -15.02 -13.01
C GLY A 67 -1.37 -15.02 -11.89
N ASP A 68 -1.14 -15.84 -10.86
CA ASP A 68 -2.01 -15.98 -9.69
C ASP A 68 -1.75 -14.95 -8.57
N THR A 69 -0.92 -13.94 -8.82
CA THR A 69 -0.61 -12.89 -7.83
C THR A 69 -1.07 -11.53 -8.31
N ALA A 70 -1.91 -10.89 -7.51
CA ALA A 70 -2.33 -9.52 -7.68
C ALA A 70 -1.56 -8.59 -6.73
N ARG A 71 -0.93 -7.58 -7.30
CA ARG A 71 -0.18 -6.55 -6.59
C ARG A 71 -1.02 -5.28 -6.59
N LEU A 72 -1.37 -4.81 -5.41
CA LEU A 72 -2.10 -3.57 -5.19
C LEU A 72 -1.14 -2.50 -4.67
N TRP A 73 -1.36 -1.25 -5.04
CA TRP A 73 -0.66 -0.13 -4.43
C TRP A 73 -1.50 1.14 -4.42
N LEU A 74 -1.29 1.98 -3.41
CA LEU A 74 -1.88 3.31 -3.41
C LEU A 74 -0.92 4.28 -4.11
N ARG A 75 -1.47 5.15 -4.93
CA ARG A 75 -0.76 6.29 -5.47
C ARG A 75 -1.28 7.53 -4.77
N HIS A 76 -0.40 8.25 -4.08
CA HIS A 76 -0.67 9.52 -3.43
C HIS A 76 -0.30 10.66 -4.38
N ASP A 77 -1.27 11.46 -4.80
CA ASP A 77 -1.07 12.67 -5.58
C ASP A 77 -1.19 13.85 -4.61
N ALA A 78 -0.04 14.44 -4.23
CA ALA A 78 0.00 15.66 -3.43
C ALA A 78 0.16 16.85 -4.39
N ALA A 79 -0.64 17.89 -4.20
CA ALA A 79 -0.75 19.04 -5.13
C ALA A 79 0.50 19.95 -5.20
N GLY A 80 1.58 19.62 -4.47
CA GLY A 80 2.91 20.18 -4.70
C GLY A 80 3.53 20.90 -3.51
N GLU A 81 2.86 21.02 -2.37
CA GLU A 81 3.46 21.60 -1.16
C GLU A 81 4.12 20.60 -0.20
N ASP A 82 5.20 21.08 0.43
CA ASP A 82 5.94 20.41 1.51
C ASP A 82 5.19 20.64 2.84
N ASP A 83 3.99 20.07 2.93
CA ASP A 83 3.19 20.14 4.15
C ASP A 83 3.97 19.56 5.34
N SER A 84 3.97 20.27 6.47
CA SER A 84 4.63 19.82 7.70
C SER A 84 3.68 19.03 8.62
N THR A 85 2.38 19.06 8.34
CA THR A 85 1.34 18.46 9.16
C THR A 85 1.19 16.98 8.82
N ARG A 86 1.21 16.12 9.85
CA ARG A 86 0.98 14.69 9.67
C ARG A 86 -0.52 14.40 9.78
N VAL A 87 -1.12 13.98 8.66
CA VAL A 87 -2.51 13.56 8.59
C VAL A 87 -2.57 12.04 8.68
N LEU A 88 -3.53 11.53 9.44
CA LEU A 88 -3.88 10.12 9.46
C LEU A 88 -5.26 9.99 8.84
N ASP A 89 -5.35 9.21 7.77
CA ASP A 89 -6.59 8.98 7.06
C ASP A 89 -6.84 7.48 6.86
N GLU A 90 -8.10 7.08 7.03
CA GLU A 90 -8.53 5.72 6.71
C GLU A 90 -9.10 5.73 5.29
N VAL A 91 -8.31 5.19 4.37
CA VAL A 91 -8.71 5.08 2.97
C VAL A 91 -9.38 3.75 2.71
N ARG A 92 -10.47 3.81 1.94
CA ARG A 92 -11.26 2.64 1.54
C ARG A 92 -11.38 2.63 0.03
N PHE A 93 -10.94 1.55 -0.58
CA PHE A 93 -10.98 1.37 -2.01
C PHE A 93 -11.67 0.06 -2.36
N ALA A 94 -12.53 0.10 -3.38
CA ALA A 94 -12.98 -1.12 -4.02
C ALA A 94 -11.76 -1.79 -4.66
N ALA A 95 -11.47 -3.01 -4.22
CA ALA A 95 -10.47 -3.86 -4.82
C ALA A 95 -10.92 -4.21 -6.25
N PRO A 96 -10.01 -4.13 -7.22
CA PRO A 96 -10.34 -4.47 -8.60
C PRO A 96 -10.73 -5.96 -8.68
N PRO A 97 -11.76 -6.32 -9.47
CA PRO A 97 -12.22 -7.69 -9.56
C PRO A 97 -11.10 -8.64 -10.00
N GLU A 98 -10.23 -8.18 -10.92
CA GLU A 98 -9.05 -8.93 -11.37
C GLU A 98 -8.09 -9.29 -10.22
N ALA A 99 -8.02 -8.45 -9.18
CA ALA A 99 -7.24 -8.77 -7.99
C ALA A 99 -7.97 -9.75 -7.06
N LEU A 100 -9.30 -9.68 -7.00
CA LEU A 100 -10.13 -10.61 -6.21
C LEU A 100 -10.11 -12.04 -6.77
N ASP A 101 -9.91 -12.18 -8.07
CA ASP A 101 -9.74 -13.48 -8.75
C ASP A 101 -8.35 -14.11 -8.54
N ALA A 102 -7.37 -13.36 -8.03
CA ALA A 102 -6.01 -13.87 -7.80
C ALA A 102 -5.92 -14.70 -6.52
N ALA A 103 -5.16 -15.80 -6.56
CA ALA A 103 -4.93 -16.65 -5.40
C ALA A 103 -4.15 -15.94 -4.28
N THR A 104 -3.36 -14.92 -4.62
CA THR A 104 -2.61 -14.11 -3.66
C THR A 104 -2.75 -12.64 -3.99
N VAL A 105 -3.28 -11.86 -3.06
CA VAL A 105 -3.25 -10.39 -3.14
C VAL A 105 -2.25 -9.83 -2.15
N VAL A 106 -1.37 -8.98 -2.66
CA VAL A 106 -0.40 -8.25 -1.85
C VAL A 106 -0.58 -6.75 -2.05
N LEU A 107 -0.49 -5.98 -0.97
CA LEU A 107 -0.43 -4.52 -0.98
C LEU A 107 1.03 -4.11 -0.87
N LEU A 108 1.56 -3.51 -1.92
CA LEU A 108 2.94 -3.03 -1.96
C LEU A 108 3.13 -1.87 -0.98
N ASN A 109 4.25 -1.89 -0.26
CA ASN A 109 4.61 -0.85 0.67
C ASN A 109 5.23 0.34 -0.09
N PRO A 110 4.70 1.57 0.03
CA PRO A 110 5.26 2.77 -0.61
C PRO A 110 6.70 3.05 -0.20
N GLN A 111 7.10 2.64 1.00
CA GLN A 111 8.45 2.84 1.54
C GLN A 111 9.46 1.83 0.98
N GLY A 112 9.07 1.00 -0.02
CA GLY A 112 9.93 -0.02 -0.61
C GLY A 112 10.22 -1.23 0.30
N GLY A 113 9.54 -1.32 1.44
CA GLY A 113 9.63 -2.45 2.36
C GLY A 113 8.86 -3.70 1.87
N GLU A 114 8.78 -4.71 2.75
CA GLU A 114 8.02 -5.93 2.46
C GLU A 114 6.55 -5.61 2.13
N PRO A 115 5.98 -6.23 1.08
CA PRO A 115 4.58 -6.03 0.75
C PRO A 115 3.69 -6.71 1.79
N PHE A 116 2.55 -6.08 2.10
CA PHE A 116 1.56 -6.62 3.01
C PHE A 116 0.73 -7.68 2.28
N VAL A 117 0.84 -8.93 2.71
CA VAL A 117 -0.05 -9.99 2.22
C VAL A 117 -1.45 -9.72 2.77
N LEU A 118 -2.36 -9.33 1.89
CA LEU A 118 -3.76 -9.09 2.26
C LEU A 118 -4.42 -10.46 2.39
N ARG A 119 -4.78 -10.84 3.61
CA ARG A 119 -5.57 -12.06 3.86
C ARG A 119 -7.03 -11.69 3.93
N TRP A 120 -7.88 -12.54 3.37
CA TRP A 120 -9.31 -12.39 3.43
C TRP A 120 -9.71 -12.72 4.88
N PRO A 121 -10.42 -11.84 5.58
CA PRO A 121 -10.93 -12.14 6.90
C PRO A 121 -12.06 -13.17 6.75
N GLY A 122 -11.71 -14.46 6.80
CA GLY A 122 -12.66 -15.56 6.81
C GLY A 122 -12.34 -16.67 5.82
N GLU A 123 -11.37 -17.51 6.18
CA GLU A 123 -11.59 -18.97 6.14
C GLU A 123 -11.84 -19.45 7.58
#